data_AF-A0A660N955-F1
#
_entry.id   AF-A0A660N955-F1
#
_cell.length_a   1.000
_cell.length_b   1.000
_cell.length_c   1.000
_cell.angle_alpha   90.00
_cell.angle_beta   90.00
_cell.angle_gamma   90.00
#
_symmetry.space_group_name_H-M   'P 1'
#
loop_
_entity.id
_entity.type
_entity.pdbx_description
1 polymer ?
#
loop_
_entity_poly.entity_id
_entity_poly.type
_entity_poly.pdbx_seq_one_letter_code
_entity_poly.pdbx_strand_id
1 'polypeptide(L)'
;KCMVDAIPALTTEKSVKLFEAFGVYTKAELESRAEIEYEAYAKTINIEARTMIDVASKSILPAVIRYNTRLADSIGKIRMACPEANIQVQKGLLIECSALLVQAKAALERLIEVTDEEGTIKDGERRARYCYEVVTVAMEELRTPVDRLEMIVDKDLWPMPSYGDLIFEV
;
A
#
# COMPACT_ATOMS: atom_id res chain seq x y z
N LYS A 1 18.15 -1.43 5.61
CA LYS A 1 18.21 -0.92 7.01
C LYS A 1 16.94 -0.15 7.24
N CYS A 2 16.15 -0.55 8.22
CA CYS A 2 14.88 0.09 8.55
C CYS A 2 14.89 0.64 9.99
N MET A 3 13.82 1.31 10.38
CA MET A 3 13.66 1.84 11.74
C MET A 3 13.77 0.74 12.80
N VAL A 4 13.21 -0.44 12.54
CA VAL A 4 13.29 -1.61 13.43
C VAL A 4 14.73 -2.03 13.71
N ASP A 5 15.63 -1.93 12.73
CA ASP A 5 17.06 -2.25 12.91
C ASP A 5 17.80 -1.20 13.76
N ALA A 6 17.25 0.01 13.88
CA ALA A 6 17.86 1.12 14.61
C ALA A 6 17.44 1.18 16.08
N ILE A 7 16.25 0.68 16.42
CA ILE A 7 15.70 0.70 17.80
C ILE A 7 16.65 0.03 18.82
N PRO A 8 17.30 -1.12 18.55
CA PRO A 8 18.28 -1.72 19.46
C PRO A 8 19.46 -0.81 19.83
N ALA A 9 19.74 0.23 19.05
CA ALA A 9 20.80 1.19 19.36
C ALA A 9 20.55 1.93 20.70
N LEU A 10 19.28 2.09 21.11
CA LEU A 10 18.89 2.73 22.36
C LEU A 10 19.32 1.93 23.60
N THR A 11 19.33 0.61 23.50
CA THR A 11 19.60 -0.31 24.63
C THR A 11 21.03 -0.86 24.65
N THR A 12 21.90 -0.43 23.74
CA THR A 12 23.31 -0.85 23.75
C THR A 12 24.02 -0.38 25.03
N GLU A 13 25.00 -1.15 25.51
CA GLU A 13 25.75 -0.78 26.72
C GLU A 13 26.38 0.61 26.65
N LYS A 14 26.81 1.04 25.45
CA LYS A 14 27.38 2.37 25.24
C LYS A 14 26.33 3.46 25.43
N SER A 15 25.14 3.28 24.86
CA SER A 15 24.01 4.21 25.01
C SER A 15 23.53 4.28 26.46
N VAL A 16 23.37 3.12 27.12
CA VAL A 16 22.95 3.07 28.52
C VAL A 16 23.94 3.79 29.43
N LYS A 17 25.25 3.48 29.31
CA LYS A 17 26.30 4.15 30.10
C LYS A 17 26.33 5.66 29.86
N LEU A 18 26.12 6.10 28.62
CA LEU A 18 26.07 7.51 28.28
C LEU A 18 24.89 8.20 28.98
N PHE A 19 23.67 7.70 28.80
CA PHE A 19 22.48 8.34 29.35
C PHE A 19 22.42 8.29 30.88
N GLU A 20 22.90 7.21 31.50
CA GLU A 20 23.00 7.12 32.96
C GLU A 20 24.04 8.07 33.53
N ALA A 21 25.21 8.22 32.88
CA ALA A 21 26.27 9.12 33.34
C ALA A 21 25.84 10.59 33.33
N PHE A 22 24.98 10.98 32.39
CA PHE A 22 24.43 12.34 32.30
C PHE A 22 23.12 12.51 33.11
N GLY A 23 22.63 11.47 33.79
CA GLY A 23 21.39 11.52 34.57
C GLY A 23 20.14 11.80 33.73
N VAL A 24 20.17 11.45 32.44
CA VAL A 24 19.08 11.72 31.49
C VAL A 24 18.05 10.60 31.50
N TYR A 25 18.51 9.35 31.37
CA TYR A 25 17.67 8.15 31.42
C TYR A 25 18.37 7.03 32.18
N THR A 26 17.57 6.20 32.83
CA THR A 26 17.93 4.91 33.40
C THR A 26 17.83 3.81 32.34
N LYS A 27 18.51 2.67 32.56
CA LYS A 27 18.36 1.50 31.70
C LYS A 27 16.89 1.08 31.47
N ALA A 28 16.08 1.06 32.53
CA ALA A 28 14.67 0.67 32.44
C ALA A 28 13.85 1.65 31.57
N GLU A 29 14.16 2.95 31.61
CA GLU A 29 13.50 3.94 30.75
C GLU A 29 13.91 3.80 29.28
N LEU A 30 15.17 3.44 29.00
CA LEU A 30 15.63 3.17 27.63
C LEU A 30 14.99 1.91 27.05
N GLU A 31 14.86 0.84 27.84
CA GLU A 31 14.13 -0.36 27.44
C GLU A 31 12.66 -0.06 27.18
N SER A 32 12.01 0.69 28.09
CA SER A 32 10.61 1.11 27.90
C SER A 32 10.43 1.95 26.63
N ARG A 33 11.37 2.83 26.32
CA ARG A 33 11.35 3.62 25.09
C ARG A 33 11.51 2.76 23.84
N ALA A 34 12.40 1.77 23.85
CA ALA A 34 12.57 0.86 22.72
C ALA A 34 11.26 0.11 22.42
N GLU A 35 10.56 -0.38 23.45
CA GLU A 35 9.25 -1.02 23.30
C GLU A 35 8.20 -0.08 22.70
N ILE A 36 8.14 1.17 23.18
CA ILE A 36 7.22 2.19 22.64
C ILE A 36 7.52 2.46 21.15
N GLU A 37 8.79 2.54 20.76
CA GLU A 37 9.18 2.76 19.35
C GLU A 37 8.78 1.57 18.46
N TYR A 38 8.93 0.33 18.93
CA TYR A 38 8.46 -0.86 18.21
C TYR A 38 6.94 -0.84 18.04
N GLU A 39 6.20 -0.55 19.11
CA GLU A 39 4.74 -0.46 19.06
C GLU A 39 4.28 0.66 18.11
N ALA A 40 4.89 1.84 18.20
CA ALA A 40 4.58 2.98 17.35
C ALA A 40 4.81 2.65 15.87
N TYR A 41 5.95 2.03 15.53
CA TYR A 41 6.24 1.60 14.17
C TYR A 41 5.19 0.61 13.66
N ALA A 42 4.93 -0.46 14.41
CA ALA A 42 3.96 -1.48 14.01
C ALA A 42 2.57 -0.88 13.80
N LYS A 43 2.14 0.00 14.70
CA LYS A 43 0.83 0.67 14.64
C LYS A 43 0.70 1.61 13.43
N THR A 44 1.73 2.38 13.11
CA THR A 44 1.74 3.26 11.94
C THR A 44 1.57 2.44 10.66
N ILE A 45 2.38 1.40 10.48
CA ILE A 45 2.27 0.52 9.30
C ILE A 45 0.90 -0.18 9.24
N ASN A 46 0.35 -0.62 10.37
CA ASN A 46 -0.98 -1.22 10.39
C ASN A 46 -2.07 -0.24 9.92
N ILE A 47 -2.02 1.02 10.37
CA ILE A 47 -2.97 2.06 9.94
C ILE A 47 -2.83 2.30 8.44
N GLU A 48 -1.60 2.46 7.94
CA GLU A 48 -1.35 2.67 6.51
C GLU A 48 -1.85 1.51 5.65
N ALA A 49 -1.59 0.26 6.06
CA ALA A 49 -2.07 -0.94 5.39
C ALA A 49 -3.61 -0.99 5.36
N ARG A 50 -4.27 -0.73 6.49
CA ARG A 50 -5.74 -0.70 6.59
C ARG A 50 -6.35 0.40 5.72
N THR A 51 -5.75 1.59 5.70
CA THR A 51 -6.18 2.67 4.82
C THR A 51 -6.00 2.28 3.35
N MET A 52 -4.89 1.65 2.99
CA MET A 52 -4.64 1.17 1.62
C MET A 52 -5.68 0.12 1.19
N ILE A 53 -6.02 -0.83 2.06
CA ILE A 53 -7.09 -1.82 1.83
C ILE A 53 -8.42 -1.13 1.58
N ASP A 54 -8.79 -0.15 2.41
CA ASP A 54 -10.05 0.58 2.31
C ASP A 54 -10.16 1.34 0.99
N VAL A 55 -9.12 2.11 0.65
CA VAL A 55 -9.03 2.88 -0.59
C VAL A 55 -9.05 1.98 -1.83
N ALA A 56 -8.25 0.91 -1.83
CA ALA A 56 -8.19 -0.02 -2.96
C ALA A 56 -9.54 -0.70 -3.19
N SER A 57 -10.16 -1.22 -2.12
CA SER A 57 -11.42 -1.98 -2.21
C SER A 57 -12.63 -1.11 -2.55
N LYS A 58 -12.75 0.08 -1.97
CA LYS A 58 -13.96 0.91 -2.10
C LYS A 58 -13.88 1.96 -3.20
N SER A 59 -12.69 2.40 -3.58
CA SER A 59 -12.52 3.48 -4.55
C SER A 59 -11.87 3.00 -5.85
N ILE A 60 -10.68 2.41 -5.77
CA ILE A 60 -9.87 2.09 -6.97
C ILE A 60 -10.48 0.94 -7.77
N LEU A 61 -10.70 -0.23 -7.16
CA LEU A 61 -11.23 -1.39 -7.88
C LEU A 61 -12.59 -1.08 -8.54
N PRO A 62 -13.56 -0.43 -7.85
CA PRO A 62 -14.82 -0.05 -8.50
C PRO A 62 -14.65 0.95 -9.64
N ALA A 63 -13.71 1.90 -9.55
CA ALA A 63 -13.42 2.83 -10.64
C ALA A 63 -12.91 2.11 -11.90
N VAL A 64 -11.98 1.17 -11.73
CA VAL A 64 -11.43 0.37 -12.83
C VAL A 64 -12.51 -0.52 -13.45
N ILE A 65 -13.39 -1.12 -12.65
CA ILE A 65 -14.52 -1.91 -13.16
C ILE A 65 -15.46 -1.04 -14.01
N ARG A 66 -15.77 0.18 -13.56
CA ARG A 66 -16.59 1.12 -14.36
C ARG A 66 -15.91 1.49 -15.68
N TYR A 67 -14.60 1.71 -15.66
CA TYR A 67 -13.82 1.99 -16.87
C TYR A 67 -13.84 0.82 -17.86
N ASN A 68 -13.64 -0.41 -17.39
CA ASN A 68 -13.73 -1.62 -18.21
C ASN A 68 -15.12 -1.77 -18.86
N THR A 69 -16.20 -1.48 -18.13
CA THR A 69 -17.56 -1.47 -18.70
C THR A 69 -17.70 -0.42 -19.79
N ARG A 70 -17.19 0.81 -19.60
CA ARG A 70 -17.21 1.84 -20.64
C ARG A 70 -16.43 1.43 -21.90
N LEU A 71 -15.26 0.79 -21.74
CA LEU A 71 -14.48 0.27 -22.87
C LEU A 71 -15.25 -0.83 -23.62
N ALA A 72 -15.87 -1.76 -22.89
CA ALA A 72 -16.68 -2.83 -23.49
C ALA A 72 -17.89 -2.26 -24.26
N ASP A 73 -18.60 -1.30 -23.68
CA ASP A 73 -19.71 -0.61 -24.33
C ASP A 73 -19.27 0.14 -25.59
N SER A 74 -18.12 0.82 -25.53
CA SER A 74 -17.53 1.49 -26.69
C SER A 74 -17.24 0.51 -27.83
N ILE A 75 -16.64 -0.64 -27.50
CA ILE A 75 -16.35 -1.69 -28.48
C ILE A 75 -17.64 -2.20 -29.14
N GLY A 76 -18.69 -2.45 -28.35
CA GLY A 76 -19.99 -2.90 -28.85
C GLY A 76 -20.62 -1.88 -29.79
N LYS A 77 -20.70 -0.61 -29.37
CA LYS A 77 -21.30 0.48 -30.15
C LYS A 77 -20.57 0.74 -31.46
N ILE A 78 -19.23 0.78 -31.44
CA ILE A 78 -18.42 0.99 -32.65
C ILE A 78 -18.66 -0.14 -33.65
N ARG A 79 -18.64 -1.40 -33.18
CA ARG A 79 -18.83 -2.56 -34.06
C ARG A 79 -20.24 -2.61 -34.68
N MET A 80 -21.25 -2.15 -33.96
CA MET A 80 -22.61 -2.02 -34.48
C MET A 80 -22.74 -0.90 -35.52
N ALA A 81 -22.11 0.25 -35.27
CA ALA A 81 -22.21 1.41 -36.15
C ALA A 81 -21.34 1.31 -37.41
N CYS A 82 -20.14 0.73 -37.29
CA CYS A 82 -19.18 0.56 -38.37
C CYS A 82 -18.38 -0.74 -38.17
N PRO A 83 -18.82 -1.86 -38.79
CA PRO A 83 -18.14 -3.16 -38.64
C PRO A 83 -16.68 -3.19 -39.13
N GLU A 84 -16.32 -2.27 -40.02
CA GLU A 84 -14.96 -2.15 -40.60
C GLU A 84 -13.98 -1.39 -39.70
N ALA A 85 -14.48 -0.74 -38.64
CA ALA A 85 -13.63 0.05 -37.74
C ALA A 85 -12.61 -0.84 -37.00
N ASN A 86 -11.36 -0.40 -36.99
CA ASN A 86 -10.30 -1.08 -36.24
C ASN A 86 -10.43 -0.80 -34.73
N ILE A 87 -10.84 -1.82 -33.98
CA ILE A 87 -11.06 -1.77 -32.53
C ILE A 87 -9.92 -2.43 -31.71
N GLN A 88 -8.74 -2.62 -32.31
CA GLN A 88 -7.63 -3.32 -31.67
C GLN A 88 -7.12 -2.60 -30.41
N VAL A 89 -7.09 -1.26 -30.43
CA VAL A 89 -6.62 -0.46 -29.29
C VAL A 89 -7.52 -0.63 -28.07
N GLN A 90 -8.84 -0.49 -28.24
CA GLN A 90 -9.82 -0.62 -27.16
C GLN A 90 -9.79 -2.03 -26.55
N LYS A 91 -9.64 -3.06 -27.40
CA LYS A 91 -9.48 -4.45 -26.94
C LYS A 91 -8.18 -4.63 -26.16
N GLY A 92 -7.07 -4.06 -26.63
CA GLY A 92 -5.79 -4.12 -25.95
C GLY A 92 -5.86 -3.51 -24.54
N LEU A 93 -6.43 -2.31 -24.43
CA LEU A 93 -6.64 -1.63 -23.16
C LEU A 93 -7.52 -2.45 -22.21
N LEU A 94 -8.64 -3.01 -22.72
CA LEU A 94 -9.53 -3.82 -21.90
C LEU A 94 -8.84 -5.10 -21.38
N ILE A 95 -8.03 -5.76 -22.20
CA ILE A 95 -7.25 -6.94 -21.80
C ILE A 95 -6.23 -6.57 -20.71
N GLU A 96 -5.50 -5.48 -20.91
CA GLU A 96 -4.50 -5.01 -19.94
C GLU A 96 -5.14 -4.62 -18.60
N CYS A 97 -6.20 -3.80 -18.63
CA CYS A 97 -6.92 -3.41 -17.42
C CYS A 97 -7.52 -4.60 -16.69
N SER A 98 -8.08 -5.58 -17.42
CA SER A 98 -8.61 -6.80 -16.82
C SER A 98 -7.51 -7.63 -16.12
N ALA A 99 -6.35 -7.79 -16.77
CA ALA A 99 -5.22 -8.51 -16.20
C ALA A 99 -4.68 -7.81 -14.94
N LEU A 100 -4.53 -6.49 -14.98
CA LEU A 100 -4.10 -5.69 -13.82
C LEU A 100 -5.13 -5.71 -12.69
N LEU A 101 -6.42 -5.70 -13.01
CA LEU A 101 -7.49 -5.79 -12.01
C LEU A 101 -7.43 -7.12 -11.23
N VAL A 102 -7.16 -8.23 -11.92
CA VAL A 102 -6.97 -9.55 -11.28
C VAL A 102 -5.75 -9.53 -10.36
N GLN A 103 -4.62 -8.97 -10.82
CA GLN A 103 -3.41 -8.84 -10.01
C GLN A 103 -3.64 -7.98 -8.77
N ALA A 104 -4.28 -6.81 -8.94
CA ALA A 104 -4.60 -5.91 -7.83
C ALA A 104 -5.54 -6.57 -6.82
N LYS A 105 -6.54 -7.32 -7.28
CA LYS A 105 -7.46 -8.04 -6.38
C LYS A 105 -6.76 -9.13 -5.57
N ALA A 106 -5.87 -9.91 -6.20
CA ALA A 106 -5.09 -10.94 -5.51
C ALA A 106 -4.11 -10.32 -4.49
N ALA A 107 -3.41 -9.25 -4.87
CA ALA A 107 -2.52 -8.52 -3.96
C ALA A 107 -3.28 -7.89 -2.79
N LEU A 108 -4.50 -7.39 -3.02
CA LEU A 108 -5.37 -6.87 -1.96
C LEU A 108 -5.78 -7.96 -0.96
N GLU A 109 -6.13 -9.15 -1.43
CA GLU A 109 -6.45 -10.29 -0.56
C GLU A 109 -5.25 -10.68 0.29
N ARG A 110 -4.06 -10.78 -0.33
CA ARG A 110 -2.81 -11.03 0.39
C ARG A 110 -2.54 -9.95 1.45
N LEU A 111 -2.73 -8.67 1.12
CA LEU A 111 -2.52 -7.57 2.07
C LEU A 111 -3.48 -7.67 3.27
N ILE A 112 -4.74 -8.06 3.04
CA ILE A 112 -5.71 -8.29 4.12
C ILE A 112 -5.23 -9.43 5.03
N GLU A 113 -4.83 -10.57 4.47
CA GLU A 113 -4.36 -11.73 5.22
C GLU A 113 -3.18 -11.39 6.13
N VAL A 114 -2.12 -10.77 5.57
CA VAL A 114 -0.93 -10.42 6.37
C VAL A 114 -1.22 -9.33 7.40
N THR A 115 -2.14 -8.40 7.12
CA THR A 115 -2.54 -7.36 8.08
C THR A 115 -3.33 -7.94 9.25
N ASP A 116 -4.13 -8.99 9.02
CA ASP A 116 -4.85 -9.68 10.07
C ASP A 116 -3.93 -10.60 10.89
N GLU A 117 -2.96 -11.26 10.26
CA GLU A 117 -1.90 -12.03 10.94
C GLU A 117 -1.06 -11.16 11.89
N GLU A 118 -0.70 -9.95 11.44
CA GLU A 118 0.04 -8.97 12.24
C GLU A 118 -0.64 -8.68 13.59
N GLY A 119 -1.97 -8.61 13.60
CA GLY A 119 -2.78 -8.38 14.79
C GLY A 119 -2.73 -9.52 15.82
N THR A 120 -2.22 -10.69 15.44
CA THR A 120 -2.06 -11.84 16.35
C THR A 120 -0.71 -11.88 17.05
N ILE A 121 0.27 -11.08 16.59
CA ILE A 121 1.62 -11.04 17.13
C ILE A 121 1.66 -10.16 18.38
N LYS A 122 1.97 -10.76 19.53
CA LYS A 122 1.98 -10.05 20.83
C LYS A 122 3.29 -9.33 21.16
N ASP A 123 4.39 -9.83 20.62
CA ASP A 123 5.73 -9.32 20.89
C ASP A 123 6.02 -8.09 20.03
N GLY A 124 6.38 -6.97 20.66
CA GLY A 124 6.52 -5.67 20.00
C GLY A 124 7.59 -5.67 18.90
N GLU A 125 8.78 -6.20 19.19
CA GLU A 125 9.88 -6.28 18.23
C GLU A 125 9.52 -7.17 17.04
N ARG A 126 9.02 -8.39 17.29
CA ARG A 126 8.61 -9.31 16.22
C ARG A 126 7.48 -8.74 15.38
N ARG A 127 6.52 -8.06 16.00
CA ARG A 127 5.40 -7.41 15.32
C ARG A 127 5.91 -6.30 14.42
N ALA A 128 6.78 -5.42 14.92
CA ALA A 128 7.41 -4.36 14.14
C ALA A 128 8.23 -4.93 12.97
N ARG A 129 8.98 -6.01 13.20
CA ARG A 129 9.74 -6.70 12.15
C ARG A 129 8.82 -7.33 11.10
N TYR A 130 7.74 -7.99 11.50
CA TYR A 130 6.74 -8.53 10.58
C TYR A 130 6.09 -7.43 9.74
N CYS A 131 5.74 -6.29 10.35
CA CYS A 131 5.25 -5.13 9.61
C CYS A 131 6.24 -4.71 8.52
N TYR A 132 7.52 -4.60 8.84
CA TYR A 132 8.55 -4.24 7.87
C TYR A 132 8.76 -5.32 6.79
N GLU A 133 8.95 -6.58 7.17
CA GLU A 133 9.38 -7.63 6.23
C GLU A 133 8.23 -8.22 5.41
N VAL A 134 7.00 -8.14 5.90
CA VAL A 134 5.83 -8.80 5.28
C VAL A 134 4.78 -7.78 4.86
N VAL A 135 4.31 -6.93 5.78
CA VAL A 135 3.20 -6.01 5.49
C VAL A 135 3.61 -4.95 4.47
N THR A 136 4.77 -4.30 4.64
CA THR A 136 5.22 -3.29 3.65
C THR A 136 5.48 -3.89 2.26
N VAL A 137 5.94 -5.15 2.20
CA VAL A 137 6.13 -5.86 0.93
C VAL A 137 4.78 -6.11 0.26
N ALA A 138 3.77 -6.56 1.00
CA ALA A 138 2.42 -6.75 0.47
C ALA A 138 1.77 -5.42 0.03
N MET A 139 2.06 -4.30 0.74
CA MET A 139 1.62 -2.96 0.33
C MET A 139 2.23 -2.57 -1.03
N GLU A 140 3.53 -2.82 -1.24
CA GLU A 140 4.22 -2.53 -2.49
C GLU A 140 3.71 -3.41 -3.66
N GLU A 141 3.42 -4.67 -3.38
CA GLU A 141 2.83 -5.58 -4.36
C GLU A 141 1.42 -5.17 -4.80
N LEU A 142 0.61 -4.61 -3.89
CA LEU A 142 -0.69 -4.03 -4.24
C LEU A 142 -0.51 -2.72 -5.03
N ARG A 143 0.48 -1.91 -4.65
CA ARG A 143 0.77 -0.63 -5.30
C ARG A 143 1.17 -0.80 -6.77
N THR A 144 2.00 -1.78 -7.08
CA THR A 144 2.52 -2.01 -8.44
C THR A 144 1.44 -2.09 -9.54
N PRO A 145 0.40 -2.94 -9.45
CA PRO A 145 -0.67 -2.97 -10.45
C PRO A 145 -1.59 -1.75 -10.37
N VAL A 146 -1.77 -1.13 -9.20
CA VAL A 146 -2.60 0.08 -9.02
C VAL A 146 -1.99 1.28 -9.72
N ASP A 147 -0.70 1.54 -9.54
CA ASP A 147 0.01 2.65 -10.19
C ASP A 147 0.01 2.46 -11.73
N ARG A 148 0.04 1.22 -12.21
CA ARG A 148 -0.15 0.93 -13.64
C ARG A 148 -1.57 1.20 -14.12
N LEU A 149 -2.58 0.90 -13.31
CA LEU A 149 -3.98 1.19 -13.63
C LEU A 149 -4.23 2.71 -13.69
N GLU A 150 -3.59 3.50 -12.84
CA GLU A 150 -3.66 4.97 -12.88
C GLU A 150 -3.27 5.53 -14.26
N MET A 151 -2.23 4.96 -14.88
CA MET A 151 -1.75 5.39 -16.19
C MET A 151 -2.68 5.06 -17.36
N ILE A 152 -3.63 4.13 -17.17
CA ILE A 152 -4.49 3.59 -18.25
C ILE A 152 -5.94 4.06 -18.09
N VAL A 153 -6.40 4.23 -16.86
CA VAL A 153 -7.77 4.63 -16.55
C VAL A 153 -7.94 6.12 -16.82
N ASP A 154 -9.11 6.48 -17.34
CA ASP A 154 -9.50 7.87 -17.58
C ASP A 154 -9.47 8.72 -16.29
N LYS A 155 -8.88 9.92 -16.34
CA LYS A 155 -8.73 10.83 -15.19
C LYS A 155 -10.09 11.16 -14.56
N ASP A 156 -11.15 11.26 -15.37
CA ASP A 156 -12.52 11.55 -14.89
C ASP A 156 -13.11 10.43 -14.02
N LEU A 157 -12.61 9.21 -14.15
CA LEU A 157 -13.06 8.05 -13.38
C LEU A 157 -12.13 7.70 -12.23
N TRP A 158 -10.88 8.18 -12.28
CA TRP A 158 -9.90 7.92 -11.24
C TRP A 158 -10.28 8.68 -9.96
N PRO A 159 -10.41 8.01 -8.80
CA PRO A 159 -10.97 8.62 -7.60
C PRO A 159 -9.99 9.51 -6.83
N MET A 160 -8.72 9.56 -7.25
CA MET A 160 -7.65 10.26 -6.55
C MET A 160 -7.01 11.31 -7.47
N PRO A 161 -6.51 12.43 -6.92
CA PRO A 161 -5.67 13.34 -7.68
C PRO A 161 -4.36 12.66 -8.05
N SER A 162 -3.85 12.97 -9.24
CA SER A 162 -2.53 12.52 -9.65
C SER A 162 -1.43 13.25 -8.88
N TYR A 163 -0.20 12.73 -8.90
CA TYR A 163 0.95 13.43 -8.31
C TYR A 163 1.16 14.83 -8.91
N GLY A 164 0.85 15.02 -10.20
CA GLY A 164 0.91 16.32 -10.84
C GLY A 164 -0.06 17.31 -10.22
N ASP A 165 -1.29 16.87 -10.00
CA ASP A 165 -2.34 17.69 -9.39
C ASP A 165 -1.95 18.08 -7.95
N LEU A 166 -1.45 17.12 -7.15
CA LEU A 166 -1.03 17.36 -5.78
C LEU A 166 0.16 18.32 -5.64
N ILE A 167 1.07 18.32 -6.61
CA ILE A 167 2.33 19.09 -6.52
C ILE A 167 2.20 20.47 -7.17
N PHE A 168 1.42 20.60 -8.25
CA PHE A 168 1.43 21.79 -9.10
C PHE A 168 0.08 22.50 -9.23
N GLU A 169 -1.04 21.84 -8.91
CA GLU A 169 -2.36 22.46 -8.95
C GLU A 169 -2.78 22.88 -7.53
N VAL A 170 -2.44 24.13 -7.17
CA VAL A 170 -3.03 24.88 -6.04
C VAL A 170 -3.91 26.00 -6.58
#